data_AF-A0A8J7IXN1-F1
#
_entry.id   AF-A0A8J7IXN1-F1
#
_cell.length_a   1.000
_cell.length_b   1.000
_cell.length_c   1.000
_cell.angle_alpha   90.00
_cell.angle_beta   90.00
_cell.angle_gamma   90.00
#
_symmetry.space_group_name_H-M   'P 1'
#
loop_
_entity.id
_entity.type
_entity.pdbx_description
1 polymer ?
#
loop_
_entity_poly.entity_id
_entity_poly.type
_entity_poly.pdbx_seq_one_letter_code
_entity_poly.pdbx_strand_id
1 'polypeptide(L)'
;MSAFLFFEVKYFHLVFENHEIIYAEGAETESLLLSPSVLLNQTPEGRQEIQDLFGDQIGQPGESMPAAAFIPKTYEQRMIIRQLAA
;
A
#
# COMPACT_ATOMS: atom_id res chain seq x y z
N MET A 1 -27.52 2.07 -34.26
CA MET A 1 -27.61 2.19 -32.80
C MET A 1 -26.36 1.53 -32.22
N SER A 2 -25.37 2.32 -31.80
CA SER A 2 -24.12 1.80 -31.24
C SER A 2 -24.37 1.46 -29.77
N ALA A 3 -24.31 0.17 -29.42
CA ALA A 3 -24.37 -0.26 -28.03
C ALA A 3 -23.05 0.14 -27.35
N PHE A 4 -23.09 1.04 -26.38
CA PHE A 4 -21.97 1.27 -25.48
C PHE A 4 -21.86 0.05 -24.56
N LEU A 5 -20.82 -0.76 -24.76
CA LEU A 5 -20.39 -1.74 -23.78
C LEU A 5 -19.73 -0.97 -22.62
N PHE A 6 -20.36 -0.99 -21.45
CA PHE A 6 -19.72 -0.53 -20.22
C PHE A 6 -18.83 -1.66 -19.69
N PHE A 7 -17.54 -1.38 -19.53
CA PHE A 7 -16.63 -2.25 -18.79
C PHE A 7 -16.54 -1.76 -17.35
N GLU A 8 -16.78 -2.65 -16.40
CA GLU A 8 -16.61 -2.39 -14.97
C GLU A 8 -15.13 -2.55 -14.62
N VAL A 9 -14.56 -1.57 -13.93
CA VAL A 9 -13.21 -1.66 -13.35
C VAL A 9 -13.37 -1.83 -11.85
N LYS A 10 -12.74 -2.88 -11.30
CA LYS A 10 -12.69 -3.14 -9.86
C LYS A 10 -11.28 -2.85 -9.35
N TYR A 11 -11.22 -2.21 -8.19
CA TYR A 11 -9.98 -1.88 -7.51
C TYR A 11 -9.82 -2.79 -6.30
N PHE A 12 -8.66 -3.42 -6.19
CA PHE A 12 -8.31 -4.31 -5.10
C PHE A 12 -6.99 -3.87 -4.49
N HIS A 13 -6.89 -3.95 -3.17
CA HIS A 13 -5.61 -3.88 -2.47
C HIS A 13 -5.13 -5.31 -2.19
N LEU A 14 -3.85 -5.57 -2.46
CA LEU A 14 -3.21 -6.84 -2.13
C LEU A 14 -2.40 -6.67 -0.85
N VAL A 15 -2.60 -7.55 0.12
CA VAL A 15 -1.89 -7.55 1.41
C VAL A 15 -1.22 -8.91 1.58
N PHE A 16 0.02 -8.90 2.04
CA PHE A 16 0.80 -10.09 2.39
C PHE A 16 1.39 -9.92 3.80
N GLU A 17 1.98 -10.98 4.33
CA GLU A 17 2.66 -10.95 5.64
C GLU A 17 3.78 -9.89 5.69
N ASN A 18 4.52 -9.74 4.58
CA ASN A 18 5.49 -8.66 4.39
C ASN A 18 5.03 -7.69 3.30
N HIS A 19 5.59 -6.48 3.29
CA HIS A 19 5.46 -5.61 2.13
C HIS A 19 6.33 -6.15 1.01
N GLU A 20 5.78 -6.33 -0.18
CA GLU A 20 6.44 -7.03 -1.29
C GLU A 20 6.39 -6.20 -2.57
N ILE A 21 7.46 -6.28 -3.36
CA ILE A 21 7.45 -5.83 -4.76
C ILE A 21 6.90 -6.99 -5.60
N ILE A 22 5.79 -6.74 -6.28
CA ILE A 22 5.11 -7.66 -7.20
C ILE A 22 5.20 -7.14 -8.64
N TYR A 23 4.82 -7.98 -9.61
CA TYR A 23 4.80 -7.58 -11.02
C TYR A 23 3.37 -7.65 -11.56
N ALA A 24 2.90 -6.54 -12.12
CA ALA A 24 1.62 -6.45 -12.81
C ALA A 24 1.87 -6.12 -14.29
N GLU A 25 1.51 -7.04 -15.19
CA GLU A 25 1.78 -6.91 -16.64
C GLU A 25 3.26 -6.60 -16.97
N GLY A 26 4.18 -7.13 -16.16
CA GLY A 26 5.62 -6.92 -16.30
C GLY A 26 6.16 -5.63 -15.70
N ALA A 27 5.32 -4.76 -15.14
CA ALA A 27 5.76 -3.58 -14.40
C ALA A 27 5.92 -3.89 -12.90
N GLU A 28 7.02 -3.44 -12.30
CA GLU A 28 7.21 -3.47 -10.85
C GLU A 28 6.11 -2.63 -10.18
N THR A 29 5.49 -3.19 -9.15
CA THR A 29 4.40 -2.61 -8.36
C THR A 29 4.55 -3.08 -6.92
N GLU A 30 3.93 -2.40 -5.97
CA GLU A 30 4.03 -2.74 -4.55
C GLU A 30 2.70 -3.30 -4.02
N SER A 31 2.78 -4.24 -3.07
CA SER A 31 1.63 -4.60 -2.25
C SER A 31 1.23 -3.42 -1.34
N LEU A 32 0.09 -3.51 -0.65
CA LEU A 32 -0.31 -2.47 0.28
C LEU A 32 0.59 -2.53 1.52
N LEU A 33 1.43 -1.51 1.71
CA LEU A 33 2.14 -1.28 2.97
C LEU A 33 1.14 -0.92 4.08
N LEU A 34 0.88 -1.86 5.01
CA LEU A 34 0.06 -1.58 6.17
C LEU A 34 0.81 -0.65 7.12
N SER A 35 0.31 0.57 7.24
CA SER A 35 0.74 1.56 8.22
C SER A 35 -0.40 1.84 9.21
N PRO A 36 -0.13 2.49 10.35
CA PRO A 36 -1.19 2.80 11.32
C PRO A 36 -2.31 3.62 10.67
N SER A 37 -1.95 4.55 9.77
CA SER A 37 -2.88 5.37 9.02
C SER A 37 -3.78 4.55 8.09
N VAL A 38 -3.23 3.54 7.41
CA VAL A 38 -3.98 2.66 6.49
C VAL A 38 -5.00 1.83 7.27
N LEU A 39 -4.60 1.28 8.43
CA LEU A 39 -5.49 0.52 9.31
C LEU A 39 -6.60 1.40 9.90
N LEU A 40 -6.29 2.66 10.25
CA LEU A 40 -7.28 3.61 10.75
C LEU A 40 -8.37 3.95 9.71
N ASN A 41 -8.04 3.90 8.43
CA ASN A 41 -8.98 4.15 7.33
C ASN A 41 -9.85 2.94 6.96
N GLN A 42 -9.58 1.75 7.50
CA GLN A 42 -10.43 0.57 7.31
C GLN A 42 -11.67 0.62 8.21
N THR A 43 -12.73 -0.08 7.81
CA THR A 43 -13.87 -0.35 8.69
C THR A 43 -13.40 -1.16 9.91
N PRO A 44 -14.12 -1.12 11.03
CA PRO A 44 -13.81 -1.96 12.19
C PRO A 44 -13.67 -3.44 11.83
N GLU A 45 -14.56 -3.95 10.97
CA GLU A 45 -14.56 -5.34 10.52
C GLU A 45 -13.33 -5.65 9.66
N GLY A 46 -13.00 -4.77 8.71
CA GLY A 46 -11.82 -4.98 7.86
C GLY A 46 -10.51 -4.89 8.63
N ARG A 47 -10.43 -4.01 9.64
CA ARG A 47 -9.28 -3.97 10.53
C ARG A 47 -9.14 -5.25 11.35
N GLN A 48 -10.25 -5.78 11.87
CA GLN A 48 -10.25 -7.04 12.61
C GLN A 48 -9.81 -8.20 11.71
N GLU A 49 -10.34 -8.28 10.48
CA GLU A 49 -9.92 -9.31 9.52
C GLU A 49 -8.42 -9.26 9.25
N ILE A 50 -7.85 -8.06 9.06
CA ILE A 50 -6.41 -7.87 8.87
C ILE A 50 -5.63 -8.33 10.11
N GLN A 51 -6.09 -8.02 11.32
CA GLN A 51 -5.44 -8.45 12.56
C GLN A 51 -5.53 -9.96 12.78
N ASP A 52 -6.66 -10.58 12.44
CA ASP A 52 -6.86 -12.02 12.52
C ASP A 52 -5.94 -12.78 11.56
N LEU A 53 -5.67 -12.20 10.38
CA LEU A 53 -4.81 -12.80 9.35
C LEU A 53 -3.31 -12.57 9.60
N PHE A 54 -2.93 -11.38 10.07
CA PHE A 54 -1.52 -10.94 10.10
C PHE A 54 -1.00 -10.58 11.51
N GLY A 55 -1.85 -10.67 12.53
CA GLY A 55 -1.52 -10.40 13.92
C GLY A 55 -1.84 -8.98 14.38
N ASP A 56 -2.03 -8.83 15.69
CA ASP A 56 -2.50 -7.58 16.32
C ASP A 56 -1.51 -6.41 16.22
N GLN A 57 -0.23 -6.71 16.00
CA GLN A 57 0.84 -5.71 15.91
C GLN A 57 1.07 -5.20 14.48
N ILE A 58 0.30 -5.69 13.50
CA ILE A 58 0.44 -5.31 12.08
C ILE A 58 0.40 -3.81 11.87
N GLY A 59 1.31 -3.32 11.03
CA GLY A 59 1.48 -1.91 10.69
C GLY A 59 2.02 -1.00 11.80
N GLN A 60 2.40 -1.51 12.97
CA GLN A 60 3.08 -0.71 13.99
C GLN A 60 4.50 -0.29 13.53
N PRO A 61 4.95 0.94 13.82
CA PRO A 61 6.30 1.37 13.51
C PRO A 61 7.35 0.48 14.18
N GLY A 62 8.25 -0.09 13.39
CA GLY A 62 9.45 -0.77 13.87
C GLY A 62 9.41 -2.30 13.90
N GLU A 63 8.24 -2.93 14.00
CA GLU A 63 8.19 -4.38 14.28
C GLU A 63 7.36 -5.24 13.31
N SER A 64 6.37 -4.71 12.58
CA SER A 64 5.40 -5.63 11.95
C SER A 64 5.30 -5.61 10.42
N MET A 65 5.85 -4.63 9.71
CA MET A 65 5.87 -4.66 8.23
C MET A 65 6.86 -3.62 7.68
N PRO A 66 8.16 -3.95 7.52
CA PRO A 66 9.10 -3.03 6.89
C PRO A 66 8.73 -2.84 5.42
N ALA A 67 8.99 -1.64 4.87
CA ALA A 67 8.77 -1.41 3.45
C ALA A 67 9.77 -2.24 2.62
N ALA A 68 9.26 -2.94 1.61
CA ALA A 68 10.04 -3.64 0.58
C ALA A 68 11.13 -2.78 -0.07
N ALA A 69 10.88 -1.48 -0.21
CA ALA A 69 11.81 -0.51 -0.77
C ALA A 69 12.15 0.60 0.24
N PHE A 70 13.33 1.21 0.07
CA PHE A 70 13.77 2.31 0.91
C PHE A 70 12.86 3.53 0.73
N ILE A 71 12.28 3.99 1.84
CA ILE A 71 11.52 5.24 1.91
C ILE A 71 12.42 6.31 2.55
N PRO A 72 12.85 7.34 1.80
CA PRO A 72 13.68 8.41 2.35
C PRO A 72 12.95 9.15 3.47
N LYS A 73 13.69 9.78 4.38
CA LYS A 73 13.08 10.61 5.43
C LYS A 73 12.43 11.84 4.81
N THR A 74 11.43 12.41 5.50
CA THR A 74 10.66 13.55 4.97
C THR A 74 11.54 14.74 4.55
N TYR A 75 12.66 15.00 5.24
CA TYR A 75 13.58 16.06 4.81
C TYR A 75 14.31 15.71 3.50
N GLU A 76 14.66 14.44 3.27
CA GLU A 76 15.31 13.95 2.06
C GLU A 76 14.34 14.00 0.88
N GLN A 77 13.10 13.55 1.09
CA GLN A 77 12.03 13.66 0.10
C GLN A 77 11.83 15.12 -0.34
N ARG A 78 11.78 16.07 0.60
CA ARG A 78 11.68 17.50 0.30
C ARG A 78 12.87 18.02 -0.50
N MET A 79 14.08 17.50 -0.25
CA MET A 79 15.26 17.88 -1.02
C MET A 79 15.19 17.36 -2.46
N ILE A 80 14.74 16.13 -2.67
CA ILE A 80 14.54 15.54 -4.01
C ILE A 80 13.52 16.36 -4.80
N ILE A 81 12.37 16.69 -4.20
CA ILE A 81 11.34 17.51 -4.85
C ILE A 81 11.89 18.88 -5.28
N ARG A 82 12.69 19.53 -4.41
CA ARG A 82 13.33 20.82 -4.76
C ARG A 82 14.30 20.69 -5.92
N GLN A 83 15.03 19.59 -6.03
CA GLN A 83 15.98 19.34 -7.12
C GLN A 83 15.27 19.07 -8.45
N LEU A 84 14.13 18.37 -8.45
CA LEU A 84 13.37 18.07 -9.67
C LEU A 84 12.56 19.27 -10.20
N ALA A 85 12.30 20.27 -9.36
CA ALA A 85 11.56 21.47 -9.72
C ALA A 85 12.44 22.61 -10.27
N ALA A 86 13.76 22.40 -10.38
CA ALA A 86 14.75 23.34 -10.90
C ALA A 86 15.17 22.96 -12.33
#